data_AF-A0A3D5CEK0-F1
#
_entry.id   AF-A0A3D5CEK0-F1
#
_cell.length_a   1.000
_cell.length_b   1.000
_cell.length_c   1.000
_cell.angle_alpha   90.00
_cell.angle_beta   90.00
_cell.angle_gamma   90.00
#
_symmetry.space_group_name_H-M   'P 1'
#
loop_
_entity.id
_entity.type
_entity.pdbx_description
1 polymer ?
#
loop_
_entity_poly.entity_id
_entity_poly.type
_entity_poly.pdbx_seq_one_letter_code
_entity_poly.pdbx_strand_id
1 'polypeptide(L)' 'VSPGPHRHHPRSFADLRVGPLANREFASLQEFAVAAVLEAGYPLRTVSALFRIPSWRLEVWVNEAAQSRRSVE' A
#
# COMPACT_ATOMS: atom_id res chain seq x y z
N VAL A 1 -25.54 -3.86 6.95
CA VAL A 1 -24.85 -2.83 6.14
C VAL A 1 -23.51 -3.39 5.73
N SER A 2 -23.32 -3.67 4.45
CA SER A 2 -22.00 -3.98 3.89
C SER A 2 -21.37 -2.65 3.47
N PRO A 3 -20.21 -2.24 4.02
CA PRO A 3 -19.60 -0.98 3.63
C PRO A 3 -19.12 -1.09 2.17
N GLY A 4 -19.55 -0.14 1.33
CA GLY A 4 -19.23 -0.11 -0.09
C GLY A 4 -17.74 0.12 -0.37
N PRO A 5 -17.28 -0.15 -1.60
CA PRO A 5 -15.87 -0.15 -1.95
C PRO A 5 -15.30 1.29 -1.93
N HIS A 6 -14.30 1.50 -1.06
CA HIS A 6 -13.20 2.46 -1.23
C HIS A 6 -13.51 3.97 -1.27
N ARG A 7 -14.49 4.46 -0.48
CA ARG A 7 -14.66 5.92 -0.29
C ARG A 7 -13.98 6.51 0.95
N HIS A 8 -13.38 5.67 1.79
CA HIS A 8 -12.68 6.14 2.98
C HIS A 8 -11.22 6.42 2.63
N HIS A 9 -10.84 7.70 2.63
CA HIS A 9 -9.43 8.08 2.73
C HIS A 9 -8.87 7.38 3.98
N PRO A 10 -7.93 6.43 3.86
CA PRO A 10 -7.40 5.75 5.02
C PRO A 10 -6.78 6.78 5.95
N ARG A 11 -7.23 6.79 7.21
CA ARG A 11 -6.76 7.73 8.24
C ARG A 11 -5.77 7.08 9.20
N SER A 12 -5.67 5.75 9.16
CA SER A 12 -4.81 4.96 10.01
C SER A 12 -4.24 3.73 9.30
N PHE A 13 -3.22 3.10 9.89
CA PHE A 13 -2.68 1.82 9.42
C PHE A 13 -3.74 0.70 9.43
N ALA A 14 -4.66 0.72 10.39
CA ALA A 14 -5.74 -0.25 10.46
C ALA A 14 -6.67 -0.15 9.24
N ASP A 15 -6.89 1.06 8.71
CA ASP A 15 -7.68 1.28 7.48
C ASP A 15 -6.96 0.80 6.20
N LEU A 16 -5.62 0.69 6.24
CA LEU A 16 -4.87 0.05 5.14
C LEU A 16 -4.95 -1.47 5.23
N ARG A 17 -5.08 -2.02 6.43
CA ARG A 17 -5.09 -3.47 6.70
C ARG A 17 -6.48 -4.09 6.53
N VAL A 18 -7.23 -3.63 5.54
CA VAL A 18 -8.60 -4.07 5.22
C VAL A 18 -8.62 -4.63 3.80
N GLY A 19 -9.51 -5.59 3.53
CA GLY A 19 -9.61 -6.23 2.20
C GLY A 19 -8.37 -7.09 1.88
N PRO A 20 -7.68 -6.90 0.73
CA PRO A 20 -6.60 -7.78 0.26
C PRO A 20 -5.37 -7.83 1.19
N LEU A 21 -5.25 -6.89 2.12
CA LEU A 21 -4.14 -6.81 3.08
C LEU A 21 -4.50 -7.33 4.48
N ALA A 22 -5.75 -7.71 4.74
CA ALA A 22 -6.23 -8.04 6.08
C ALA A 22 -5.56 -9.30 6.68
N ASN A 23 -5.27 -10.29 5.84
CA ASN A 23 -4.67 -11.58 6.22
C ASN A 23 -3.27 -11.79 5.61
N ARG A 24 -2.64 -10.74 5.06
CA ARG A 24 -1.25 -10.83 4.61
C ARG A 24 -0.33 -10.41 5.75
N GLU A 25 0.68 -11.24 5.97
CA GLU A 25 1.84 -10.87 6.75
C GLU A 25 2.84 -10.17 5.83
N PHE A 26 3.45 -9.09 6.32
CA PHE A 26 4.45 -8.32 5.59
C PHE A 26 5.74 -8.39 6.38
N ALA A 27 6.84 -8.73 5.72
CA ALA A 27 8.14 -8.84 6.38
C ALA A 27 8.68 -7.47 6.82
N SER A 28 8.18 -6.39 6.22
CA SER A 28 8.56 -5.02 6.59
C SER A 28 7.45 -3.99 6.34
N LEU A 29 7.58 -2.84 7.00
CA LEU A 29 6.76 -1.65 6.73
C LEU A 29 6.84 -1.20 5.26
N GLN A 30 8.01 -1.33 4.63
CA GLN A 30 8.19 -1.00 3.21
C GLN A 30 7.32 -1.90 2.33
N GLU A 31 7.34 -3.21 2.57
CA GLU A 31 6.54 -4.18 1.82
C GLU A 31 5.04 -3.91 1.99
N PHE A 32 4.62 -3.56 3.21
CA PHE A 32 3.24 -3.16 3.47
C PHE A 32 2.84 -1.88 2.73
N ALA A 33 3.69 -0.85 2.72
CA ALA A 33 3.42 0.40 2.01
C ALA A 33 3.30 0.18 0.50
N VAL A 34 4.17 -0.63 -0.08
CA VAL A 34 4.12 -1.00 -1.50
C VAL A 34 2.85 -1.78 -1.82
N ALA A 35 2.47 -2.75 -0.99
CA ALA A 35 1.24 -3.53 -1.17
C ALA A 35 -0.02 -2.65 -1.04
N ALA A 36 -0.02 -1.65 -0.16
CA ALA A 36 -1.10 -0.68 -0.05
C ALA A 36 -1.32 0.11 -1.36
N VAL A 37 -0.26 0.42 -2.09
CA VAL A 37 -0.35 1.13 -3.37
C VAL A 37 -0.70 0.18 -4.50
N LEU A 38 0.03 -0.93 -4.64
CA LEU A 38 -0.09 -1.84 -5.79
C LEU A 38 -1.29 -2.78 -5.70
N GLU A 39 -1.57 -3.33 -4.52
CA GLU A 39 -2.63 -4.33 -4.33
C GLU A 39 -3.95 -3.68 -3.90
N ALA A 40 -3.89 -2.74 -2.96
CA ALA A 40 -5.09 -2.08 -2.45
C ALA A 40 -5.45 -0.80 -3.23
N GLY A 41 -4.61 -0.36 -4.18
CA GLY A 41 -4.90 0.76 -5.07
C GLY A 41 -4.94 2.13 -4.39
N TYR A 42 -4.36 2.27 -3.19
CA TYR A 42 -4.38 3.54 -2.49
C TYR A 42 -3.42 4.57 -3.11
N PRO A 43 -3.75 5.87 -3.07
CA PRO A 43 -2.88 6.91 -3.63
C PRO A 43 -1.53 6.97 -2.90
N LEU A 44 -0.42 7.11 -3.65
CA LEU A 44 0.93 7.24 -3.08
C LEU A 44 1.01 8.34 -2.02
N ARG A 45 0.40 9.51 -2.27
CA ARG A 45 0.41 10.64 -1.32
C ARG A 45 -0.22 10.26 0.03
N THR A 46 -1.31 9.51 0.01
CA THR A 46 -2.03 9.11 1.22
C THR A 46 -1.22 8.09 2.01
N VAL A 47 -0.65 7.10 1.32
CA VAL A 47 0.23 6.10 1.95
C VAL A 47 1.50 6.76 2.49
N SER A 48 2.18 7.62 1.71
CA SER A 48 3.39 8.30 2.17
C SER A 48 3.15 9.17 3.41
N ALA A 49 1.99 9.83 3.48
CA ALA A 49 1.60 10.63 4.65
C ALA A 49 1.38 9.77 5.91
N LEU A 50 0.70 8.63 5.78
CA LEU A 50 0.46 7.69 6.89
C LEU A 50 1.76 7.10 7.43
N PHE A 51 2.68 6.74 6.53
CA PHE A 51 3.97 6.17 6.90
C PHE A 51 5.02 7.23 7.28
N ARG A 52 4.67 8.52 7.19
CA ARG A 52 5.58 9.65 7.45
C ARG A 52 6.89 9.58 6.66
N ILE A 53 6.81 9.15 5.41
CA ILE A 53 7.93 9.08 4.48
C ILE A 53 7.72 10.05 3.30
N PRO A 54 8.79 10.51 2.64
CA PRO A 54 8.66 11.28 1.42
C PRO A 54 7.98 10.47 0.30
N SER A 55 7.11 11.11 -0.49
CA SER A 55 6.40 10.44 -1.60
C SER A 55 7.36 9.87 -2.65
N TRP A 56 8.46 10.57 -2.96
CA TRP A 56 9.49 10.09 -3.89
C TRP A 56 10.12 8.77 -3.44
N ARG A 57 10.27 8.56 -2.13
CA ARG A 57 10.86 7.34 -1.57
C ARG A 57 9.91 6.16 -1.73
N LEU A 58 8.62 6.39 -1.50
CA LEU A 58 7.58 5.39 -1.73
C LEU A 58 7.47 5.04 -3.21
N GLU A 59 7.57 6.03 -4.10
CA GLU A 59 7.56 5.84 -5.55
C GLU A 59 8.70 4.93 -6.02
N VAL A 60 9.92 5.15 -5.52
CA VAL A 60 11.05 4.26 -5.80
C VAL A 60 10.73 2.82 -5.37
N TRP A 61 10.23 2.61 -4.15
CA TRP A 61 9.89 1.26 -3.69
C TRP A 61 8.81 0.57 -4.52
N VAL A 62 7.78 1.32 -4.94
CA VAL A 62 6.71 0.80 -5.79
C VAL A 62 7.25 0.44 -7.17
N ASN A 63 8.11 1.28 -7.74
CA ASN A 63 8.74 1.00 -9.02
C ASN A 63 9.65 -0.24 -8.93
N GLU A 64 10.54 -0.31 -7.95
CA GLU A 64 11.43 -1.46 -7.72
C GLU A 64 10.64 -2.78 -7.57
N ALA A 65 9.55 -2.75 -6.81
CA ALA A 65 8.68 -3.93 -6.64
C ALA A 65 7.94 -4.31 -7.93
N ALA A 66 7.50 -3.34 -8.72
CA ALA A 66 6.87 -3.59 -10.02
C ALA A 66 7.87 -4.17 -11.03
N GLN A 67 9.13 -3.72 -11.01
CA GLN A 67 10.20 -4.30 -11.82
C GLN A 67 10.54 -5.73 -11.39
N SER A 68 10.66 -5.95 -10.07
CA SER A 68 10.96 -7.28 -9.51
C SER A 68 9.92 -8.32 -9.90
N ARG A 69 8.63 -7.94 -9.95
CA ARG A 69 7.55 -8.83 -10.43
C ARG A 69 7.67 -9.17 -11.91
N ARG A 70 8.03 -8.20 -12.75
CA ARG A 70 8.17 -8.41 -14.20
C ARG A 70 9.30 -9.36 -14.57
N SER A 71 10.35 -9.42 -13.75
CA SER A 71 11.51 -10.27 -14.02
C SER A 71 11.33 -11.74 -13.64
N VAL A 72 10.21 -12.11 -13.00
CA VAL A 72 9.90 -13.48 -12.57
C VAL A 72 9.05 -14.24 -13.62
N GLU A 73 8.69 -13.57 -14.72
CA GLU A 73 7.89 -14.14 -15.82
C GLU A 73 8.75 -14.66 -16.98
#